data_AF-A0A0M9AA84-F1
#
_entry.id   AF-A0A0M9AA84-F1
#
_cell.length_a   1.000
_cell.length_b   1.000
_cell.length_c   1.000
_cell.angle_alpha   90.00
_cell.angle_beta   90.00
_cell.angle_gamma   90.00
#
_symmetry.space_group_name_H-M   'P 1'
#
loop_
_entity.id
_entity.type
_entity.pdbx_description
1 polymer ?
#
loop_
_entity_poly.entity_id
_entity_poly.type
_entity_poly.pdbx_seq_one_letter_code
_entity_poly.pdbx_strand_id
1 'polypeptide(L)'
;MVKYTQLGNATTLETPADLKPQTAPYDPRFPNQNQTRYCYTSYLDFHRCKKRHSEEYEACKYFKKVYTAMCPLAWVTNWDEQIENGNFPGDI
;
A
#
# COMPACT_ATOMS: atom_id res chain seq x y z
N MET A 1 48.24 -7.36 23.27
CA MET A 1 47.71 -6.02 23.61
C MET A 1 47.05 -5.46 22.35
N VAL A 2 45.76 -5.78 22.16
CA VAL A 2 45.01 -5.35 20.96
C VAL A 2 44.30 -4.05 21.33
N LYS A 3 44.70 -2.94 20.68
CA LYS A 3 44.00 -1.67 20.79
C LYS A 3 42.74 -1.78 19.92
N TYR A 4 41.59 -1.96 20.54
CA TYR A 4 40.31 -1.85 19.85
C TYR A 4 40.11 -0.39 19.44
N THR A 5 40.20 -0.11 18.15
CA THR A 5 39.79 1.15 17.52
C THR A 5 38.31 1.39 17.78
N GLN A 6 37.99 2.63 18.12
CA GLN A 6 36.67 3.07 18.58
C GLN A 6 35.58 2.72 17.56
N LEU A 7 34.74 1.76 17.94
CA LEU A 7 33.50 1.45 17.24
C LEU A 7 32.52 2.60 17.48
N GLY A 8 32.21 3.29 16.39
CA GLY A 8 30.97 4.03 16.13
C GLY A 8 30.35 4.76 17.32
N ASN A 9 30.57 6.08 17.36
CA ASN A 9 29.77 6.97 18.18
C ASN A 9 28.28 6.71 17.84
N ALA A 10 27.50 6.28 18.84
CA ALA A 10 26.09 6.00 18.67
C ALA A 10 25.38 7.31 18.27
N THR A 11 25.14 7.50 16.98
CA THR A 11 24.18 8.51 16.53
C THR A 11 22.85 8.11 17.14
N THR A 12 22.42 8.84 18.16
CA THR A 12 21.05 8.86 18.63
C THR A 12 20.17 9.07 17.39
N LEU A 13 19.56 8.01 16.89
CA LEU A 13 18.51 8.12 15.90
C LEU A 13 17.40 8.88 16.60
N GLU A 14 17.31 10.19 16.36
CA GLU A 14 16.16 10.99 16.72
C GLU A 14 14.98 10.34 16.01
N THR A 15 14.21 9.50 16.70
CA THR A 15 12.92 9.06 16.22
C THR A 15 12.04 10.30 16.19
N PRO A 16 11.68 10.87 15.01
CA PRO A 16 10.76 11.98 14.97
C PRO A 16 9.49 11.57 15.72
N ALA A 17 9.03 12.45 16.62
CA ALA A 17 7.92 12.20 17.53
C ALA A 17 6.58 11.89 16.83
N ASP A 18 6.52 12.01 15.50
CA ASP A 18 5.36 11.78 14.64
C ASP A 18 5.48 10.53 13.74
N LEU A 19 6.30 9.55 14.11
CA LEU A 19 6.26 8.20 13.52
C LEU A 19 5.00 7.42 13.96
N LYS A 20 3.81 7.95 13.65
CA LYS A 20 2.58 7.15 13.75
C LYS A 20 2.57 6.20 12.56
N PRO A 21 2.59 4.87 12.78
CA PRO A 21 2.48 3.92 11.68
C PRO A 21 1.13 4.13 10.99
N GLN A 22 1.16 4.71 9.80
CA GLN A 22 -0.04 4.92 9.01
C GLN A 22 -0.25 3.70 8.11
N THR A 23 -1.32 2.96 8.35
CA THR A 23 -1.73 1.81 7.52
C THR A 23 -3.18 2.00 7.03
N ALA A 24 -3.74 1.00 6.35
CA ALA A 24 -5.14 0.98 5.97
C ALA A 24 -6.05 1.00 7.22
N PRO A 25 -7.10 1.85 7.26
CA PRO A 25 -8.03 1.88 8.38
C PRO A 25 -8.94 0.64 8.37
N TYR A 26 -9.62 0.39 9.49
CA TYR A 26 -10.70 -0.60 9.54
C TYR A 26 -11.88 -0.15 8.66
N ASP A 27 -12.31 -1.01 7.75
CA ASP A 27 -13.48 -0.80 6.90
C ASP A 27 -14.66 -1.67 7.37
N PRO A 28 -15.76 -1.09 7.88
CA PRO A 28 -16.93 -1.83 8.33
C PRO A 28 -17.60 -2.71 7.27
N ARG A 29 -17.31 -2.49 5.98
CA ARG A 29 -17.79 -3.34 4.87
C ARG A 29 -17.12 -4.70 4.85
N PHE A 30 -15.94 -4.82 5.46
CA PHE A 30 -15.12 -6.04 5.50
C PHE A 30 -14.78 -6.46 6.95
N PRO A 31 -15.79 -6.77 7.79
CA PRO A 31 -15.59 -7.01 9.23
C PRO A 31 -14.96 -8.37 9.56
N ASN A 32 -14.95 -9.30 8.60
CA ASN A 32 -14.51 -10.68 8.81
C ASN A 32 -12.98 -10.82 8.65
N GLN A 33 -12.42 -11.93 9.12
CA GLN A 33 -10.98 -12.21 9.02
C GLN A 33 -10.48 -12.29 7.56
N ASN A 34 -11.33 -12.69 6.61
CA ASN A 34 -10.96 -12.75 5.21
C ASN A 34 -10.95 -11.35 4.56
N GLN A 35 -9.76 -10.78 4.40
CA GLN A 35 -9.54 -9.43 3.84
C GLN A 35 -9.27 -9.41 2.33
N THR A 36 -9.42 -10.55 1.63
CA THR A 36 -9.19 -10.65 0.18
C THR A 36 -10.05 -9.64 -0.60
N ARG A 37 -11.34 -9.53 -0.23
CA ARG A 37 -12.26 -8.59 -0.87
C ARG A 37 -11.90 -7.13 -0.59
N TYR A 38 -11.37 -6.82 0.59
CA TYR A 38 -10.96 -5.46 0.91
C TYR A 38 -9.80 -4.99 0.02
N CYS A 39 -8.78 -5.85 -0.12
CA CYS A 39 -7.68 -5.62 -1.06
C CYS A 39 -8.19 -5.45 -2.50
N TYR A 40 -8.95 -6.43 -3.00
CA TYR A 40 -9.42 -6.44 -4.39
C TYR A 40 -10.31 -5.24 -4.73
N THR A 41 -11.28 -4.91 -3.88
CA THR A 41 -12.15 -3.75 -4.08
C THR A 41 -11.36 -2.44 -4.05
N SER A 42 -10.39 -2.30 -3.15
CA SER A 42 -9.56 -1.08 -3.09
C SER A 42 -8.68 -0.90 -4.33
N TYR A 43 -8.18 -2.00 -4.91
CA TYR A 43 -7.46 -1.97 -6.18
C TYR A 43 -8.37 -1.52 -7.33
N LEU A 44 -9.55 -2.12 -7.48
CA LEU A 44 -10.53 -1.70 -8.50
C LEU A 44 -10.93 -0.23 -8.34
N ASP A 45 -11.20 0.22 -7.12
CA ASP A 45 -11.62 1.59 -6.83
C ASP A 45 -10.52 2.59 -7.20
N PHE A 46 -9.24 2.25 -6.99
CA PHE A 46 -8.13 3.06 -7.46
C PHE A 46 -8.14 3.22 -8.99
N HIS A 47 -8.25 2.12 -9.74
CA HIS A 47 -8.23 2.17 -11.21
C HIS A 47 -9.46 2.91 -11.78
N ARG A 48 -10.65 2.70 -11.21
CA ARG A 48 -11.86 3.45 -11.58
C ARG A 48 -11.73 4.94 -11.28
N CYS A 49 -11.18 5.27 -10.10
CA CYS A 49 -10.94 6.66 -9.69
C CYS A 49 -9.94 7.34 -10.63
N LYS A 50 -8.84 6.64 -10.97
CA LYS A 50 -7.82 7.09 -11.93
C LYS A 50 -8.41 7.35 -13.31
N LYS A 51 -9.34 6.50 -13.78
CA LYS A 51 -10.02 6.64 -15.08
C LYS A 51 -11.01 7.80 -15.13
N ARG A 52 -11.74 8.06 -14.05
CA ARG A 52 -12.75 9.14 -13.98
C ARG A 52 -12.16 10.51 -13.68
N HIS A 53 -11.13 10.54 -12.85
CA HIS A 53 -10.50 11.78 -12.38
C HIS A 53 -9.04 11.80 -12.83
N SER A 54 -8.11 11.74 -11.88
CA SER A 54 -6.67 11.65 -12.10
C SER A 54 -6.04 10.96 -10.89
N GLU A 55 -4.82 10.47 -11.05
CA GLU A 55 -4.10 9.79 -9.97
C GLU A 55 -3.80 10.71 -8.78
N GLU A 56 -3.75 12.02 -9.02
CA GLU A 56 -3.46 13.03 -7.99
C GLU A 56 -4.64 13.43 -7.12
N TYR A 57 -5.85 12.98 -7.46
CA TYR A 57 -7.04 13.28 -6.68
C TYR A 57 -6.95 12.61 -5.29
N GLU A 58 -7.26 13.37 -4.23
CA GLU A 58 -7.11 12.94 -2.83
C GLU A 58 -7.82 11.61 -2.52
N ALA A 59 -9.01 11.39 -3.09
CA ALA A 59 -9.71 10.11 -2.91
C ALA A 59 -9.00 8.95 -3.62
N CYS A 60 -8.37 9.18 -4.78
CA CYS A 60 -7.61 8.13 -5.48
C CYS A 60 -6.33 7.79 -4.70
N LYS A 61 -5.67 8.79 -4.09
CA LYS A 61 -4.51 8.57 -3.19
C LYS A 61 -4.87 7.72 -1.99
N TYR A 62 -6.07 7.89 -1.43
CA TYR A 62 -6.57 7.02 -0.36
C TYR A 62 -6.64 5.55 -0.81
N PHE A 63 -7.28 5.25 -1.94
CA PHE A 63 -7.37 3.87 -2.44
C PHE A 63 -5.98 3.30 -2.76
N LYS A 64 -5.09 4.12 -3.32
CA LYS A 64 -3.69 3.74 -3.58
C LYS A 64 -2.96 3.30 -2.31
N LYS A 65 -3.07 4.09 -1.25
CA LYS A 65 -2.51 3.77 0.06
C LYS A 65 -3.08 2.47 0.62
N VAL A 66 -4.41 2.28 0.52
CA VAL A 66 -5.09 1.11 1.08
C VAL A 66 -4.69 -0.18 0.38
N TYR A 67 -4.78 -0.26 -0.97
CA TYR A 67 -4.44 -1.51 -1.65
C TYR A 67 -2.94 -1.83 -1.53
N THR A 68 -2.07 -0.80 -1.51
CA THR A 68 -0.62 -1.01 -1.34
C THR A 68 -0.29 -1.58 0.04
N ALA A 69 -1.05 -1.21 1.08
CA ALA A 69 -0.85 -1.71 2.44
C ALA A 69 -1.46 -3.12 2.66
N MET A 70 -2.56 -3.43 1.98
CA MET A 70 -3.33 -4.66 2.21
C MET A 70 -3.02 -5.79 1.24
N CYS A 71 -2.70 -5.49 -0.02
CA CYS A 71 -2.54 -6.48 -1.07
C CYS A 71 -1.14 -7.08 -1.09
N PRO A 72 -1.00 -8.41 -1.26
CA PRO A 72 0.28 -9.02 -1.58
C PRO A 72 0.85 -8.44 -2.88
N LEU A 73 2.14 -8.11 -2.90
CA LEU A 73 2.83 -7.59 -4.09
C LEU A 73 2.61 -8.48 -5.33
N ALA A 74 2.70 -9.80 -5.16
CA ALA A 74 2.49 -10.76 -6.25
C ALA A 74 1.10 -10.67 -6.89
N TRP A 75 0.06 -10.27 -6.13
CA TRP A 75 -1.27 -10.09 -6.71
C TRP A 75 -1.35 -8.82 -7.52
N VAL A 76 -0.79 -7.72 -6.99
CA VAL A 76 -0.77 -6.43 -7.68
C VAL A 76 0.00 -6.53 -8.98
N THR A 77 1.20 -7.13 -8.99
CA THR A 77 1.99 -7.31 -10.22
C THR A 77 1.24 -8.12 -11.27
N ASN A 78 0.60 -9.23 -10.86
CA ASN A 78 -0.16 -10.07 -11.79
C ASN A 78 -1.39 -9.34 -12.34
N TRP A 79 -2.07 -8.53 -11.53
CA TRP A 79 -3.21 -7.74 -11.99
C TRP A 79 -2.78 -6.60 -12.91
N ASP A 80 -1.66 -5.93 -12.60
CA ASP A 80 -1.09 -4.89 -13.45
C ASP A 80 -0.73 -5.46 -14.84
N GLU A 81 -0.05 -6.62 -14.88
CA GLU A 81 0.23 -7.33 -16.13
C GLU A 81 -1.06 -7.71 -16.89
N GLN A 82 -2.11 -8.13 -16.17
CA GLN A 82 -3.39 -8.45 -16.81
C GLN A 82 -4.08 -7.22 -17.40
N ILE A 83 -3.98 -6.06 -16.73
CA ILE A 83 -4.51 -4.79 -17.23
C ILE A 83 -3.73 -4.36 -18.48
N GLU A 84 -2.41 -4.44 -18.46
CA GLU A 84 -1.56 -4.11 -19.62
C GLU A 84 -1.85 -5.01 -20.83
N ASN A 85 -2.10 -6.30 -20.57
CA ASN A 85 -2.48 -7.27 -21.60
C ASN A 85 -3.96 -7.20 -22.02
N GLY A 86 -4.78 -6.38 -21.36
CA GLY A 86 -6.21 -6.24 -21.64
C GLY A 86 -7.05 -7.49 -21.31
N ASN A 87 -6.57 -8.38 -20.44
CA ASN A 87 -7.24 -9.63 -20.06
C ASN A 87 -7.69 -9.65 -18.58
N PHE A 88 -7.66 -8.50 -17.91
CA PHE A 88 -8.12 -8.36 -16.54
C PHE A 88 -9.64 -8.58 -16.43
N PRO A 89 -10.12 -9.46 -15.53
CA PRO A 89 -11.55 -9.84 -15.46
C PRO A 89 -12.42 -8.82 -14.70
N GLY A 90 -11.82 -7.86 -14.00
CA GLY A 90 -12.54 -6.86 -13.22
C GLY A 90 -12.96 -5.65 -14.06
N ASP A 91 -14.12 -5.07 -13.74
CA ASP A 91 -14.63 -3.86 -14.36
C ASP A 91 -13.93 -2.61 -13.81
N ILE A 92 -13.09 -1.96 -14.61
CA ILE A 92 -12.24 -0.80 -14.27
C ILE A 92 -12.46 0.41 -15.19
#